data_AF-A0A3A0B2L3-F1
#
_entry.id   AF-A0A3A0B2L3-F1
#
_cell.length_a   1.000
_cell.length_b   1.000
_cell.length_c   1.000
_cell.angle_alpha   90.00
_cell.angle_beta   90.00
_cell.angle_gamma   90.00
#
_symmetry.space_group_name_H-M   'P 1'
#
loop_
_entity.id
_entity.type
_entity.pdbx_description
1 polymer ?
#
loop_
_entity_poly.entity_id
_entity_poly.type
_entity_poly.pdbx_seq_one_letter_code
_entity_poly.pdbx_strand_id
1 'polypeptide(L)'
;LTKADFHLHTYHSDNQDRMTPQDYVTLGRRLGYDALGFCDHHHNLTQAAWQTLQAEVEALSGSGLLLSTGYEATFVVGHLCVLNRRVFDGESVAGCRRALWSPANTRILAHPDNNACAWLLPLPVGVQGVEVINGGQDLYAYRPNSPCNGLTTYQRYLLLNHSVAAVAQSDCHVRALFGRVWTGLALPPDAPRTWTALQDALARGHSCAVMGDLPLSVWAESGAIMGDPLAAPGDHELLWEVAPGSEVTVFVADRPVAYFLPNGQSRGHYRLQGNGPHWLLAKRGLAWAVSSPIWVQNQPADAAAGRARLAQERSLLPALDGLRRRLDALQARRPDWERSALPVAGYMRWLQALLPDAWPDTDWGWDPGRNAAALAHARLEAATQIATPLLAEVIRAAAVTPQPDAPAPRAVIAAGQEGAPGGLIQFSVDVPRDWAAIRLYDESGTPLPHLAQPGDGPRDPIDSLRTRLQVEEIYVWLAHGEMHEYVLRDLHVQRQGTTLTIQIDLYPEELGLQAHPDPAAAAALAAQVADPELTQIYVHLRMPRRFGVVMEIDAMPGATSRTVYVRPAGQEGKQATAQQAELHRLPLDMPDGWSRDPAASTLVVQVG
;
A
#
# COMPACT_ATOMS: atom_id res chain seq x y z
N LEU A 1 -19.44 -5.01 21.37
CA LEU A 1 -18.25 -4.58 20.61
C LEU A 1 -17.21 -4.08 21.59
N THR A 2 -15.95 -4.39 21.35
CA THR A 2 -14.78 -3.78 21.99
C THR A 2 -14.36 -2.57 21.17
N LYS A 3 -14.28 -1.39 21.77
CA LYS A 3 -13.90 -0.14 21.08
C LYS A 3 -12.39 0.05 21.11
N ALA A 4 -11.77 0.17 19.94
CA ALA A 4 -10.32 0.22 19.81
C ALA A 4 -9.82 1.30 18.86
N ASP A 5 -8.57 1.72 19.08
CA ASP A 5 -7.77 2.51 18.15
C ASP A 5 -6.35 1.92 18.13
N PHE A 6 -5.82 1.57 16.97
CA PHE A 6 -4.57 0.86 16.77
C PHE A 6 -3.51 1.69 16.05
N HIS A 7 -3.80 2.95 15.71
CA HIS A 7 -2.90 3.82 14.96
C HIS A 7 -2.78 5.17 15.68
N LEU A 8 -2.01 5.17 16.76
CA LEU A 8 -1.75 6.35 17.57
C LEU A 8 -0.27 6.73 17.51
N HIS A 9 -0.02 8.02 17.30
CA HIS A 9 1.32 8.60 17.37
C HIS A 9 1.53 9.29 18.71
N THR A 10 2.66 9.03 19.32
CA THR A 10 3.12 9.60 20.57
C THR A 10 4.19 10.67 20.33
N TYR A 11 4.69 11.22 21.42
CA TYR A 11 5.83 12.14 21.41
C TYR A 11 7.13 11.52 20.85
N HIS A 12 7.21 10.19 20.72
CA HIS A 12 8.33 9.51 20.07
C HIS A 12 8.26 9.57 18.53
N SER A 13 7.16 10.09 17.97
CA SER A 13 6.99 10.42 16.56
C SER A 13 6.66 11.91 16.39
N ASP A 14 5.99 12.23 15.30
CA ASP A 14 5.55 13.54 14.82
C ASP A 14 4.21 14.00 15.42
N ASN A 15 3.81 13.47 16.58
CA ASN A 15 2.67 14.01 17.31
C ASN A 15 2.93 15.46 17.75
N GLN A 16 2.15 16.40 17.21
CA GLN A 16 2.35 17.83 17.37
C GLN A 16 2.02 18.32 18.77
N ASP A 17 1.10 17.63 19.46
CA ASP A 17 0.72 17.93 20.85
C ASP A 17 1.62 17.21 21.87
N ARG A 18 2.65 16.47 21.41
CA ARG A 18 3.59 15.72 22.25
C ARG A 18 2.90 14.76 23.22
N MET A 19 1.82 14.13 22.76
CA MET A 19 1.02 13.24 23.61
C MET A 19 1.81 12.02 24.07
N THR A 20 1.74 11.74 25.37
CA THR A 20 2.31 10.53 25.98
C THR A 20 1.31 9.36 25.93
N PRO A 21 1.76 8.11 26.12
CA PRO A 21 0.85 6.98 26.34
C PRO A 21 -0.18 7.23 27.46
N GLN A 22 0.21 7.92 28.53
CA GLN A 22 -0.68 8.28 29.64
C GLN A 22 -1.78 9.27 29.23
N ASP A 23 -1.48 10.22 28.34
CA ASP A 23 -2.48 11.16 27.81
C ASP A 23 -3.57 10.41 27.05
N TYR A 24 -3.16 9.45 26.20
CA TYR A 24 -4.07 8.59 25.47
C TYR A 24 -4.89 7.69 26.38
N VAL A 25 -4.30 7.07 27.40
CA VAL A 25 -5.06 6.28 28.39
C VAL A 25 -6.13 7.13 29.07
N THR A 26 -5.79 8.37 29.43
CA THR A 26 -6.72 9.31 30.08
C THR A 26 -7.90 9.65 29.17
N LEU A 27 -7.61 9.98 27.90
CA LEU A 27 -8.64 10.27 26.90
C LEU A 27 -9.45 9.02 26.53
N GLY A 28 -8.80 7.87 26.39
CA GLY A 28 -9.40 6.59 26.05
C GLY A 28 -10.46 6.19 27.07
N ARG A 29 -10.14 6.26 28.37
CA ARG A 29 -11.11 6.05 29.45
C ARG A 29 -12.28 7.03 29.39
N ARG A 30 -12.01 8.32 29.17
CA ARG A 30 -13.06 9.34 29.04
C ARG A 30 -14.02 9.04 27.88
N LEU A 31 -13.51 8.48 26.79
CA LEU A 31 -14.25 8.23 25.56
C LEU A 31 -14.72 6.78 25.40
N GLY A 32 -14.54 5.95 26.44
CA GLY A 32 -15.00 4.57 26.49
C GLY A 32 -14.27 3.62 25.56
N TYR A 33 -12.98 3.84 25.29
CA TYR A 33 -12.14 2.86 24.61
C TYR A 33 -11.85 1.68 25.54
N ASP A 34 -11.64 0.51 24.95
CA ASP A 34 -11.22 -0.71 25.63
C ASP A 34 -9.78 -1.10 25.28
N ALA A 35 -9.29 -0.71 24.10
CA ALA A 35 -7.96 -1.04 23.62
C ALA A 35 -7.29 0.12 22.85
N LEU A 36 -5.99 0.30 23.03
CA LEU A 36 -5.17 1.30 22.34
C LEU A 36 -3.87 0.65 21.80
N GLY A 37 -3.51 0.99 20.56
CA GLY A 37 -2.25 0.60 19.92
C GLY A 37 -1.44 1.83 19.53
N PHE A 38 -0.20 1.90 20.02
CA PHE A 38 0.75 2.96 19.72
C PHE A 38 1.61 2.52 18.54
N CYS A 39 1.51 3.22 17.41
CA CYS A 39 2.15 2.86 16.14
C CYS A 39 2.92 4.05 15.56
N ASP A 40 3.88 4.54 16.33
CA ASP A 40 4.79 5.59 15.90
C ASP A 40 5.50 5.23 14.58
N HIS A 41 5.82 6.24 13.79
CA HIS A 41 6.52 6.06 12.52
C HIS A 41 7.88 5.40 12.71
N HIS A 42 8.16 4.32 11.97
CA HIS A 42 9.44 3.61 12.07
C HIS A 42 10.66 4.51 11.79
N HIS A 43 10.53 5.50 10.90
CA HIS A 43 11.60 6.43 10.53
C HIS A 43 11.84 7.55 11.57
N ASN A 44 10.98 7.63 12.59
CA ASN A 44 11.15 8.51 13.75
C ASN A 44 11.65 7.73 14.98
N LEU A 45 11.52 6.40 14.96
CA LEU A 45 11.88 5.53 16.07
C LEU A 45 13.33 5.05 15.98
N THR A 46 13.99 5.02 17.12
CA THR A 46 15.25 4.30 17.36
C THR A 46 14.99 3.13 18.31
N GLN A 47 15.91 2.18 18.43
CA GLN A 47 15.79 1.12 19.46
C GLN A 47 15.60 1.68 20.88
N ALA A 48 16.26 2.79 21.21
CA ALA A 48 16.16 3.42 22.52
C ALA A 48 14.79 4.07 22.75
N ALA A 49 14.27 4.78 21.73
CA ALA A 49 12.93 5.37 21.78
C ALA A 49 11.85 4.28 21.91
N TRP A 50 11.99 3.20 21.15
CA TRP A 50 11.12 2.02 21.23
C TRP A 50 11.11 1.39 22.63
N GLN A 51 12.27 1.14 23.22
CA GLN A 51 12.37 0.59 24.57
C GLN A 51 11.71 1.51 25.61
N THR A 52 11.85 2.82 25.44
CA THR A 52 11.20 3.83 26.29
C THR A 52 9.69 3.75 26.16
N LEU A 53 9.17 3.78 24.93
CA LEU A 53 7.73 3.63 24.66
C LEU A 53 7.17 2.34 25.28
N GLN A 54 7.88 1.22 25.13
CA GLN A 54 7.47 -0.06 25.74
C GLN A 54 7.41 0.00 27.27
N ALA A 55 8.42 0.60 27.90
CA ALA A 55 8.44 0.76 29.35
C ALA A 55 7.29 1.65 29.85
N GLU A 56 6.98 2.73 29.13
CA GLU A 56 5.85 3.61 29.41
C GLU A 56 4.51 2.87 29.30
N VAL A 57 4.33 2.05 28.25
CA VAL A 57 3.12 1.27 28.05
C VAL A 57 2.96 0.18 29.12
N GLU A 58 4.03 -0.53 29.47
CA GLU A 58 4.02 -1.58 30.51
C GLU A 58 3.67 -1.01 31.89
N ALA A 59 4.17 0.19 32.22
CA ALA A 59 3.82 0.89 33.45
C ALA A 59 2.31 1.23 33.55
N LEU A 60 1.60 1.20 32.42
CA LEU A 60 0.16 1.47 32.32
C LEU A 60 -0.70 0.19 32.22
N SER A 61 -0.13 -1.00 32.41
CA SER A 61 -0.84 -2.28 32.38
C SER A 61 -2.03 -2.36 33.36
N GLY A 62 -1.96 -1.64 34.49
CA GLY A 62 -3.06 -1.50 35.45
C GLY A 62 -4.16 -0.51 35.05
N SER A 63 -4.14 0.01 33.82
CA SER A 63 -5.07 1.06 33.41
C SER A 63 -6.51 0.58 33.14
N GLY A 64 -6.72 -0.73 33.03
CA GLY A 64 -8.00 -1.30 32.61
C GLY A 64 -8.27 -1.21 31.09
N LEU A 65 -7.32 -0.64 30.33
CA LEU A 65 -7.29 -0.71 28.86
C LEU A 65 -6.29 -1.78 28.42
N LEU A 66 -6.56 -2.41 27.28
CA LEU A 66 -5.58 -3.24 26.60
C LEU A 66 -4.64 -2.34 25.79
N LEU A 67 -3.38 -2.32 26.16
CA LEU A 67 -2.38 -1.49 25.49
C LEU A 67 -1.41 -2.36 24.69
N SER A 68 -1.01 -1.89 23.52
CA SER A 68 0.01 -2.56 22.71
C SER A 68 0.94 -1.55 22.05
N THR A 69 2.19 -1.97 21.84
CA THR A 69 3.16 -1.24 21.01
C THR A 69 3.24 -1.88 19.63
N GLY A 70 3.31 -1.05 18.61
CA GLY A 70 3.50 -1.38 17.20
C GLY A 70 4.25 -0.24 16.53
N TYR A 71 4.38 -0.28 15.21
CA TYR A 71 4.94 0.83 14.46
C TYR A 71 4.24 0.96 13.11
N GLU A 72 4.20 2.17 12.58
CA GLU A 72 3.81 2.40 11.19
C GLU A 72 5.06 2.32 10.30
N ALA A 73 5.09 1.28 9.45
CA ALA A 73 6.03 1.20 8.34
C ALA A 73 5.57 2.21 7.27
N THR A 74 6.42 3.20 7.00
CA THR A 74 6.10 4.39 6.21
C THR A 74 6.96 4.41 4.96
N PHE A 75 6.34 4.29 3.81
CA PHE A 75 7.03 4.38 2.53
C PHE A 75 6.42 5.53 1.73
N VAL A 76 7.19 6.10 0.79
CA VAL A 76 6.62 7.09 -0.14
C VAL A 76 5.45 6.52 -0.95
N VAL A 77 5.43 5.20 -1.11
CA VAL A 77 4.43 4.43 -1.86
C VAL A 77 3.35 3.78 -0.96
N GLY A 78 3.25 4.18 0.30
CA GLY A 78 2.15 3.75 1.18
C GLY A 78 2.57 3.32 2.58
N HIS A 79 1.60 3.20 3.48
CA HIS A 79 1.85 2.96 4.90
C HIS A 79 1.16 1.69 5.41
N LEU A 80 1.76 1.05 6.42
CA LEU A 80 1.21 -0.14 7.04
C LEU A 80 1.57 -0.21 8.54
N CYS A 81 0.55 -0.39 9.37
CA CYS A 81 0.72 -0.61 10.81
C CYS A 81 1.05 -2.07 11.10
N VAL A 82 2.13 -2.30 11.85
CA VAL A 82 2.51 -3.60 12.40
C VAL A 82 2.23 -3.60 13.90
N LEU A 83 1.27 -4.41 14.34
CA LEU A 83 0.76 -4.34 15.70
C LEU A 83 1.44 -5.32 16.68
N ASN A 84 1.40 -4.97 17.96
CA ASN A 84 1.82 -5.80 19.11
C ASN A 84 3.19 -6.45 18.94
N ARG A 85 4.15 -5.59 18.67
CA ARG A 85 5.55 -5.92 18.54
C ARG A 85 6.21 -5.80 19.90
N ARG A 86 7.00 -6.82 20.25
CA ARG A 86 7.93 -6.79 21.39
C ARG A 86 9.33 -6.37 20.99
N VAL A 87 9.71 -6.64 19.75
CA VAL A 87 11.02 -6.30 19.19
C VAL A 87 10.80 -5.33 18.04
N PHE A 88 11.55 -4.24 18.05
CA PHE A 88 11.62 -3.30 16.95
C PHE A 88 12.55 -3.84 15.87
N ASP A 89 11.95 -4.48 14.87
CA ASP A 89 12.60 -5.03 13.69
C ASP A 89 12.41 -4.13 12.45
N GLY A 90 11.85 -2.94 12.64
CA GLY A 90 11.57 -1.93 11.62
C GLY A 90 12.57 -0.77 11.58
N GLU A 91 13.73 -0.87 12.25
CA GLU A 91 14.72 0.22 12.32
C GLU A 91 15.27 0.61 10.94
N SER A 92 15.29 -0.34 10.00
CA SER A 92 15.63 -0.08 8.61
C SER A 92 14.46 -0.31 7.65
N VAL A 93 14.50 0.30 6.46
CA VAL A 93 13.56 0.10 5.35
C VAL A 93 13.49 -1.38 5.00
N ALA A 94 14.65 -2.05 4.87
CA ALA A 94 14.70 -3.49 4.63
C ALA A 94 14.08 -4.31 5.78
N GLY A 95 14.25 -3.86 7.03
CA GLY A 95 13.58 -4.44 8.20
C GLY A 95 12.06 -4.29 8.14
N CYS A 96 11.59 -3.07 7.87
CA CYS A 96 10.17 -2.77 7.67
C CYS A 96 9.57 -3.58 6.52
N ARG A 97 10.24 -3.71 5.38
CA ARG A 97 9.79 -4.55 4.25
C ARG A 97 9.64 -6.00 4.69
N ARG A 98 10.62 -6.59 5.39
CA ARG A 98 10.49 -7.96 5.93
C ARG A 98 9.30 -8.10 6.88
N ALA A 99 9.14 -7.17 7.81
CA ALA A 99 8.04 -7.19 8.77
C ALA A 99 6.68 -7.04 8.08
N LEU A 100 6.61 -6.19 7.04
CA LEU A 100 5.41 -5.96 6.25
C LEU A 100 4.92 -7.23 5.57
N TRP A 101 5.81 -8.15 5.19
CA TRP A 101 5.44 -9.38 4.49
C TRP A 101 5.33 -10.63 5.37
N SER A 102 5.66 -10.51 6.65
CA SER A 102 5.64 -11.64 7.58
C SER A 102 4.20 -12.04 7.95
N PRO A 103 3.79 -13.30 7.71
CA PRO A 103 2.46 -13.78 8.13
C PRO A 103 2.34 -13.92 9.65
N ALA A 104 3.44 -13.84 10.40
CA ALA A 104 3.42 -13.84 11.87
C ALA A 104 2.97 -12.50 12.46
N ASN A 105 2.94 -11.44 11.65
CA ASN A 105 2.58 -10.10 12.08
C ASN A 105 1.10 -9.83 11.84
N THR A 106 0.45 -9.18 12.83
CA THR A 106 -0.84 -8.53 12.60
C THR A 106 -0.60 -7.21 11.91
N ARG A 107 -1.17 -7.05 10.72
CA ARG A 107 -0.90 -5.96 9.79
C ARG A 107 -2.20 -5.26 9.40
N ILE A 108 -2.21 -3.94 9.50
CA ILE A 108 -3.30 -3.09 9.03
C ILE A 108 -2.74 -2.17 7.95
N LEU A 109 -3.32 -2.22 6.76
CA LEU A 109 -3.01 -1.27 5.70
C LEU A 109 -3.55 0.11 6.09
N ALA A 110 -2.67 1.09 6.29
CA ALA A 110 -3.00 2.40 6.82
C ALA A 110 -3.37 3.36 5.69
N HIS A 111 -4.49 4.08 5.85
CA HIS A 111 -5.06 5.10 4.97
C HIS A 111 -4.73 4.94 3.46
N PRO A 112 -5.02 3.77 2.84
CA PRO A 112 -4.43 3.39 1.57
C PRO A 112 -4.85 4.22 0.36
N ASP A 113 -5.98 4.93 0.40
CA ASP A 113 -6.42 5.78 -0.71
C ASP A 113 -6.12 7.28 -0.44
N ASN A 114 -5.29 7.59 0.56
CA ASN A 114 -4.86 8.94 0.88
C ASN A 114 -4.02 9.57 -0.24
N ASN A 115 -4.43 10.69 -0.84
CA ASN A 115 -3.69 11.33 -1.95
C ASN A 115 -2.20 11.62 -1.65
N ALA A 116 -1.83 11.88 -0.40
CA ALA A 116 -0.44 12.19 -0.04
C ALA A 116 0.41 10.94 0.24
N CYS A 117 -0.23 9.84 0.66
CA CYS A 117 0.44 8.63 1.15
C CYS A 117 -0.23 7.35 0.61
N ALA A 118 -0.78 7.41 -0.60
CA ALA A 118 -1.58 6.33 -1.17
C ALA A 118 -0.74 5.06 -1.29
N TRP A 119 -1.39 3.92 -1.14
CA TRP A 119 -0.77 2.64 -1.38
C TRP A 119 -0.57 2.43 -2.89
N LEU A 120 0.66 2.57 -3.35
CA LEU A 120 1.07 2.43 -4.76
C LEU A 120 1.78 1.10 -5.04
N LEU A 121 2.09 0.33 -4.02
CA LEU A 121 2.63 -1.03 -4.15
C LEU A 121 1.53 -2.04 -4.53
N PRO A 122 1.89 -3.23 -5.03
CA PRO A 122 0.93 -4.33 -5.10
C PRO A 122 0.26 -4.54 -3.73
N LEU A 123 -1.06 -4.76 -3.75
CA LEU A 123 -1.85 -4.94 -2.52
C LEU A 123 -1.27 -6.06 -1.66
N PRO A 124 -0.97 -5.80 -0.39
CA PRO A 124 -0.27 -6.78 0.41
C PRO A 124 -1.11 -8.02 0.68
N VAL A 125 -0.53 -9.19 0.42
CA VAL A 125 -1.19 -10.48 0.69
C VAL A 125 -1.18 -10.81 2.19
N GLY A 126 -2.34 -11.20 2.70
CA GLY A 126 -2.53 -11.74 4.06
C GLY A 126 -2.55 -10.68 5.16
N VAL A 127 -2.84 -9.42 4.84
CA VAL A 127 -3.09 -8.39 5.86
C VAL A 127 -4.39 -8.70 6.59
N GLN A 128 -4.47 -8.29 7.86
CA GLN A 128 -5.64 -8.58 8.70
C GLN A 128 -6.69 -7.49 8.58
N GLY A 129 -6.31 -6.25 8.25
CA GLY A 129 -7.26 -5.15 8.13
C GLY A 129 -6.85 -4.09 7.12
N VAL A 130 -7.85 -3.33 6.70
CA VAL A 130 -7.72 -2.14 5.85
C VAL A 130 -8.37 -0.98 6.59
N GLU A 131 -7.61 0.09 6.78
CA GLU A 131 -8.13 1.31 7.36
C GLU A 131 -9.07 2.01 6.37
N VAL A 132 -10.37 1.76 6.54
CA VAL A 132 -11.41 2.34 5.69
C VAL A 132 -11.82 3.73 6.14
N ILE A 133 -11.55 4.12 7.39
CA ILE A 133 -11.77 5.48 7.92
C ILE A 133 -10.52 5.90 8.69
N ASN A 134 -9.90 7.00 8.28
CA ASN A 134 -8.73 7.55 8.97
C ASN A 134 -9.06 8.90 9.62
N GLY A 135 -8.67 9.05 10.89
CA GLY A 135 -8.97 10.20 11.73
C GLY A 135 -8.11 11.45 11.48
N GLY A 136 -6.94 11.24 10.87
CA GLY A 136 -5.90 12.24 10.64
C GLY A 136 -6.25 13.24 9.53
N GLN A 137 -7.23 12.91 8.69
CA GLN A 137 -7.45 13.55 7.38
C GLN A 137 -8.90 14.00 7.18
N ASP A 138 -9.41 14.15 5.94
CA ASP A 138 -10.81 14.58 5.70
C ASP A 138 -11.82 13.53 6.20
N LEU A 139 -12.10 13.63 7.49
CA LEU A 139 -12.93 12.74 8.29
C LEU A 139 -14.30 12.46 7.68
N TYR A 140 -14.88 13.46 6.99
CA TYR A 140 -16.26 13.39 6.54
C TYR A 140 -16.43 12.73 5.17
N ALA A 141 -15.34 12.25 4.59
CA ALA A 141 -15.35 11.72 3.26
C ALA A 141 -15.63 10.21 3.29
N TYR A 142 -16.89 9.84 3.05
CA TYR A 142 -17.40 8.45 3.05
C TYR A 142 -17.66 7.91 1.63
N ARG A 143 -17.30 8.66 0.59
CA ARG A 143 -17.44 8.22 -0.80
C ARG A 143 -16.27 7.29 -1.15
N PRO A 144 -16.46 6.25 -1.99
CA PRO A 144 -15.36 5.38 -2.41
C PRO A 144 -14.20 6.14 -3.06
N ASN A 145 -14.48 7.21 -3.80
CA ASN A 145 -13.47 8.05 -4.44
C ASN A 145 -12.95 9.19 -3.56
N SER A 146 -13.18 9.11 -2.24
CA SER A 146 -12.59 10.05 -1.30
C SER A 146 -11.07 9.85 -1.26
N PRO A 147 -10.29 10.93 -1.32
CA PRO A 147 -8.84 10.86 -1.16
C PRO A 147 -8.40 10.74 0.31
N CYS A 148 -9.28 10.41 1.25
CA CYS A 148 -8.99 10.40 2.70
C CYS A 148 -9.59 9.20 3.44
N ASN A 149 -10.08 8.19 2.71
CA ASN A 149 -10.60 6.96 3.30
C ASN A 149 -10.00 5.75 2.56
N GLY A 150 -10.18 4.53 3.07
CA GLY A 150 -9.64 3.32 2.42
C GLY A 150 -10.69 2.47 1.72
N LEU A 151 -11.84 3.04 1.36
CA LEU A 151 -12.98 2.28 0.84
C LEU A 151 -12.69 1.63 -0.50
N THR A 152 -11.97 2.30 -1.41
CA THR A 152 -11.66 1.75 -2.72
C THR A 152 -10.73 0.54 -2.58
N THR A 153 -9.69 0.67 -1.76
CA THR A 153 -8.78 -0.46 -1.48
C THR A 153 -9.51 -1.61 -0.77
N TYR A 154 -10.38 -1.33 0.20
CA TYR A 154 -11.17 -2.36 0.87
C TYR A 154 -12.09 -3.11 -0.09
N GLN A 155 -12.86 -2.39 -0.92
CA GLN A 155 -13.70 -2.98 -1.96
C GLN A 155 -12.89 -3.85 -2.92
N ARG A 156 -11.68 -3.43 -3.27
CA ARG A 156 -10.77 -4.19 -4.12
C ARG A 156 -10.30 -5.50 -3.48
N TYR A 157 -10.00 -5.52 -2.18
CA TYR A 157 -9.71 -6.77 -1.47
C TYR A 157 -10.91 -7.73 -1.49
N LEU A 158 -12.12 -7.21 -1.25
CA LEU A 158 -13.34 -8.02 -1.29
C LEU A 158 -13.62 -8.58 -2.70
N LEU A 159 -13.42 -7.77 -3.73
CA LEU A 159 -13.51 -8.18 -5.14
C LEU A 159 -12.57 -9.36 -5.44
N LEU A 160 -11.36 -9.30 -4.90
CA LEU A 160 -10.30 -10.31 -5.03
C LEU A 160 -10.44 -11.48 -4.03
N ASN A 161 -11.62 -11.67 -3.42
CA ASN A 161 -11.90 -12.72 -2.44
C ASN A 161 -10.87 -12.78 -1.28
N HIS A 162 -10.36 -11.63 -0.85
CA HIS A 162 -9.40 -11.57 0.24
C HIS A 162 -10.07 -11.23 1.57
N SER A 163 -9.85 -12.11 2.54
CA SER A 163 -10.11 -11.94 3.99
C SER A 163 -9.59 -10.64 4.58
N VAL A 164 -10.35 -9.55 4.72
CA VAL A 164 -9.86 -8.34 5.44
C VAL A 164 -10.90 -7.72 6.36
N ALA A 165 -10.44 -7.28 7.54
CA ALA A 165 -11.22 -6.48 8.46
C ALA A 165 -11.36 -5.03 7.99
N ALA A 166 -12.57 -4.48 8.03
CA ALA A 166 -12.79 -3.04 7.97
C ALA A 166 -12.38 -2.42 9.32
N VAL A 167 -11.41 -1.51 9.30
CA VAL A 167 -10.95 -0.82 10.53
C VAL A 167 -11.00 0.69 10.37
N ALA A 168 -11.15 1.39 11.50
CA ALA A 168 -11.06 2.85 11.57
C ALA A 168 -10.09 3.24 12.67
N GLN A 169 -9.10 4.07 12.33
CA GLN A 169 -8.07 4.51 13.27
C GLN A 169 -7.91 6.01 13.24
N SER A 170 -7.48 6.62 14.36
CA SER A 170 -7.44 8.07 14.42
C SER A 170 -6.23 8.69 13.74
N ASP A 171 -5.14 7.93 13.54
CA ASP A 171 -3.85 8.44 13.03
C ASP A 171 -3.49 9.76 13.74
N CYS A 172 -3.57 9.69 15.07
CA CYS A 172 -3.71 10.87 15.91
C CYS A 172 -2.38 11.61 16.08
N HIS A 173 -2.21 12.68 15.33
CA HIS A 173 -1.08 13.62 15.46
C HIS A 173 -1.39 14.82 16.36
N VAL A 174 -2.67 15.08 16.63
CA VAL A 174 -3.13 16.13 17.55
C VAL A 174 -4.28 15.64 18.39
N ARG A 175 -4.31 16.04 19.66
CA ARG A 175 -5.30 15.68 20.67
C ARG A 175 -6.74 15.90 20.23
N ALA A 176 -6.97 16.92 19.38
CA ALA A 176 -8.30 17.27 18.89
C ALA A 176 -8.90 16.23 17.92
N LEU A 177 -8.08 15.33 17.35
CA LEU A 177 -8.53 14.29 16.41
C LEU A 177 -8.85 12.96 17.11
N PHE A 178 -8.27 12.70 18.28
CA PHE A 178 -8.55 11.48 19.05
C PHE A 178 -10.04 11.35 19.40
N GLY A 179 -10.60 10.16 19.22
CA GLY A 179 -11.99 9.86 19.56
C GLY A 179 -13.03 10.05 18.46
N ARG A 180 -12.64 10.64 17.32
CA ARG A 180 -13.57 10.91 16.21
C ARG A 180 -13.92 9.67 15.40
N VAL A 181 -13.01 8.69 15.39
CA VAL A 181 -13.16 7.41 14.70
C VAL A 181 -12.66 6.30 15.60
N TRP A 182 -13.13 5.08 15.38
CA TRP A 182 -12.74 3.91 16.17
C TRP A 182 -13.12 2.60 15.48
N THR A 183 -12.37 1.55 15.76
CA THR A 183 -12.67 0.18 15.32
C THR A 183 -13.48 -0.53 16.39
N GLY A 184 -14.65 -1.07 16.01
CA GLY A 184 -15.43 -1.95 16.85
C GLY A 184 -15.11 -3.41 16.55
N LEU A 185 -14.61 -4.16 17.53
CA LEU A 185 -14.34 -5.59 17.41
C LEU A 185 -15.44 -6.42 18.08
N ALA A 186 -15.99 -7.39 17.37
CA ALA A 186 -16.94 -8.36 17.92
C ALA A 186 -16.15 -9.49 18.57
N LEU A 187 -16.27 -9.60 19.89
CA LEU A 187 -15.73 -10.72 20.66
C LEU A 187 -16.90 -11.54 21.22
N PRO A 188 -16.73 -12.87 21.39
CA PRO A 188 -17.70 -13.68 22.12
C PRO A 188 -17.93 -13.08 23.53
N PRO A 189 -19.18 -13.08 24.05
CA PRO A 189 -19.51 -12.45 25.33
C PRO A 189 -18.64 -12.92 26.51
N ASP A 190 -18.27 -14.20 26.50
CA ASP A 190 -17.48 -14.85 27.55
C ASP A 190 -15.99 -14.92 27.23
N ALA A 191 -15.56 -14.41 26.06
CA ALA A 191 -14.14 -14.43 25.70
C ALA A 191 -13.36 -13.42 26.57
N PRO A 192 -12.22 -13.82 27.14
CA PRO A 192 -11.39 -12.87 27.87
C PRO A 192 -10.89 -11.80 26.89
N ARG A 193 -11.02 -10.53 27.30
CA ARG A 193 -10.47 -9.40 26.54
C ARG A 193 -8.95 -9.43 26.67
N THR A 194 -8.31 -10.08 25.71
CA THR A 194 -6.85 -10.18 25.61
C THR A 194 -6.41 -9.70 24.24
N TRP A 195 -5.13 -9.37 24.09
CA TRP A 195 -4.61 -8.96 22.79
C TRP A 195 -4.71 -10.07 21.74
N THR A 196 -4.50 -11.34 22.13
CA THR A 196 -4.71 -12.49 21.25
C THR A 196 -6.15 -12.56 20.74
N ALA A 197 -7.15 -12.31 21.59
CA ALA A 197 -8.54 -12.27 21.17
C ALA A 197 -8.83 -11.13 20.18
N LEU A 198 -8.19 -9.96 20.34
CA LEU A 198 -8.32 -8.85 19.38
C LEU A 198 -7.63 -9.16 18.04
N GLN A 199 -6.45 -9.79 18.06
CA GLN A 199 -5.76 -10.24 16.84
C GLN A 199 -6.58 -11.29 16.09
N ASP A 200 -7.17 -12.23 16.81
CA ASP A 200 -8.07 -13.24 16.24
C ASP A 200 -9.31 -12.60 15.61
N ALA A 201 -9.92 -11.63 16.29
CA ALA A 201 -11.06 -10.90 15.76
C ALA A 201 -10.70 -10.14 14.47
N LEU A 202 -9.56 -9.44 14.45
CA LEU A 202 -9.04 -8.79 13.24
C LEU A 202 -8.78 -9.81 12.12
N ALA A 203 -8.10 -10.92 12.41
CA ALA A 203 -7.77 -11.94 11.41
C ALA A 203 -9.01 -12.62 10.80
N ARG A 204 -10.09 -12.74 11.58
CA ARG A 204 -11.37 -13.27 11.11
C ARG A 204 -12.27 -12.22 10.45
N GLY A 205 -11.93 -10.93 10.52
CA GLY A 205 -12.80 -9.86 10.04
C GLY A 205 -14.00 -9.60 10.96
N HIS A 206 -13.92 -9.92 12.25
CA HIS A 206 -14.96 -9.65 13.24
C HIS A 206 -14.97 -8.18 13.66
N SER A 207 -15.12 -7.27 12.70
CA SER A 207 -14.93 -5.83 12.91
C SER A 207 -15.94 -4.95 12.18
N CYS A 208 -16.08 -3.73 12.70
CA CYS A 208 -16.66 -2.60 12.00
C CYS A 208 -15.77 -1.37 12.20
N ALA A 209 -15.75 -0.49 11.20
CA ALA A 209 -15.06 0.78 11.21
C ALA A 209 -16.10 1.88 11.43
N VAL A 210 -15.90 2.77 12.41
CA VAL A 210 -16.91 3.75 12.82
C VAL A 210 -16.32 5.16 12.86
N MET A 211 -17.07 6.10 12.28
CA MET A 211 -16.91 7.54 12.47
C MET A 211 -18.04 8.09 13.35
N GLY A 212 -17.66 8.80 14.42
CA GLY A 212 -18.59 9.36 15.39
C GLY A 212 -19.23 8.28 16.28
N ASP A 213 -20.47 8.53 16.69
CA ASP A 213 -21.27 7.60 17.49
C ASP A 213 -22.32 6.91 16.62
N LEU A 214 -21.84 5.95 15.82
CA LEU A 214 -22.67 5.12 14.95
C LEU A 214 -22.21 3.66 14.98
N PRO A 215 -22.33 2.96 16.12
CA PRO A 215 -22.03 1.54 16.18
C PRO A 215 -22.90 0.77 15.17
N LEU A 216 -22.28 -0.15 14.45
CA LEU A 216 -22.93 -1.03 13.48
C LEU A 216 -22.66 -2.48 13.87
N SER A 217 -23.73 -3.26 13.98
CA SER A 217 -23.64 -4.72 14.17
C SER A 217 -24.38 -5.41 13.04
N VAL A 218 -23.77 -6.44 12.45
CA VAL A 218 -24.35 -7.23 11.36
C VAL A 218 -24.21 -8.71 11.68
N TRP A 219 -25.28 -9.46 11.49
CA TRP A 219 -25.34 -10.90 11.72
C TRP A 219 -26.34 -11.59 10.79
N ALA A 220 -26.31 -12.91 10.72
CA ALA A 220 -27.29 -13.74 10.03
C ALA A 220 -28.18 -14.52 11.01
N GLU A 221 -29.25 -15.13 10.51
CA GLU A 221 -30.21 -15.91 11.33
C GLU A 221 -29.53 -17.06 12.10
N SER A 222 -28.54 -17.73 11.52
CA SER A 222 -27.71 -18.74 12.18
C SER A 222 -26.81 -18.23 13.30
N GLY A 223 -26.68 -16.91 13.46
CA GLY A 223 -25.75 -16.28 14.39
C GLY A 223 -24.35 -16.04 13.83
N ALA A 224 -24.11 -16.32 12.55
CA ALA A 224 -22.89 -15.87 11.87
C ALA A 224 -22.79 -14.34 11.92
N ILE A 225 -21.61 -13.81 12.19
CA ILE A 225 -21.37 -12.36 12.30
C ILE A 225 -20.43 -11.87 11.20
N MET A 226 -20.22 -10.55 11.14
CA MET A 226 -19.20 -9.90 10.31
C MET A 226 -17.89 -10.71 10.31
N GLY A 227 -17.36 -11.06 9.15
CA GLY A 227 -16.15 -11.85 8.96
C GLY A 227 -16.37 -13.36 8.78
N ASP A 228 -17.49 -13.91 9.27
CA ASP A 228 -17.76 -15.34 9.18
C ASP A 228 -18.23 -15.78 7.77
N PRO A 229 -17.93 -17.03 7.39
CA PRO A 229 -18.60 -17.68 6.27
C PRO A 229 -20.00 -18.13 6.65
N LEU A 230 -20.97 -17.87 5.76
CA LEU A 230 -22.31 -18.44 5.83
C LEU A 230 -22.31 -19.78 5.08
N ALA A 231 -22.25 -20.89 5.83
CA ALA A 231 -22.12 -22.24 5.28
C ALA A 231 -23.40 -23.08 5.34
N ALA A 232 -24.39 -22.71 6.16
CA ALA A 232 -25.58 -23.53 6.40
C ALA A 232 -26.72 -23.22 5.42
N PRO A 233 -27.25 -24.19 4.66
CA PRO A 233 -28.43 -23.98 3.82
C PRO A 233 -29.64 -23.53 4.67
N GLY A 234 -30.31 -22.45 4.28
CA GLY A 234 -31.53 -21.97 4.95
C GLY A 234 -31.43 -20.58 5.60
N ASP A 235 -30.21 -20.07 5.80
CA ASP A 235 -30.04 -18.65 6.14
C ASP A 235 -30.33 -17.80 4.90
N HIS A 236 -31.33 -16.93 5.03
CA HIS A 236 -31.78 -16.10 3.92
C HIS A 236 -31.69 -14.61 4.24
N GLU A 237 -31.50 -14.24 5.50
CA GLU A 237 -31.47 -12.84 5.91
C GLU A 237 -30.15 -12.42 6.55
N LEU A 238 -29.68 -11.25 6.12
CA LEU A 238 -28.76 -10.43 6.88
C LEU A 238 -29.57 -9.50 7.76
N LEU A 239 -29.23 -9.45 9.04
CA LEU A 239 -29.82 -8.62 10.05
C LEU A 239 -28.78 -7.59 10.51
N TRP A 240 -29.24 -6.39 10.85
CA TRP A 240 -28.35 -5.38 11.41
C TRP A 240 -29.01 -4.56 12.52
N GLU A 241 -28.16 -3.97 13.36
CA GLU A 241 -28.52 -2.96 14.34
C GLU A 241 -27.64 -1.72 14.15
N VAL A 242 -28.29 -0.56 14.07
CA VAL A 242 -27.67 0.76 13.91
C VAL A 242 -28.58 1.82 14.55
N ALA A 243 -28.08 3.03 14.76
CA ALA A 243 -28.89 4.07 15.37
C ALA A 243 -30.13 4.45 14.50
N PRO A 244 -31.29 4.77 15.10
CA PRO A 244 -32.46 5.22 14.36
C PRO A 244 -32.17 6.46 13.50
N GLY A 245 -32.85 6.56 12.35
CA GLY A 245 -32.66 7.63 11.37
C GLY A 245 -31.44 7.45 10.47
N SER A 246 -30.81 6.27 10.49
CA SER A 246 -29.69 5.94 9.61
C SER A 246 -30.14 5.49 8.23
N GLU A 247 -29.43 5.94 7.20
CA GLU A 247 -29.45 5.32 5.87
C GLU A 247 -28.51 4.11 5.87
N VAL A 248 -28.89 3.03 5.20
CA VAL A 248 -28.08 1.80 5.09
C VAL A 248 -27.99 1.37 3.63
N THR A 249 -26.77 1.14 3.15
CA THR A 249 -26.51 0.55 1.83
C THR A 249 -25.88 -0.82 2.03
N VAL A 250 -26.46 -1.84 1.40
CA VAL A 250 -25.90 -3.19 1.36
C VAL A 250 -25.08 -3.32 0.08
N PHE A 251 -23.86 -3.79 0.23
CA PHE A 251 -22.93 -4.07 -0.85
C PHE A 251 -22.66 -5.56 -0.97
N VAL A 252 -22.31 -5.98 -2.18
CA VAL A 252 -21.58 -7.23 -2.40
C VAL A 252 -20.31 -6.93 -3.15
N ALA A 253 -19.17 -7.22 -2.52
CA ALA A 253 -17.85 -6.78 -2.96
C ALA A 253 -17.79 -5.26 -3.19
N ASP A 254 -17.73 -4.81 -4.43
CA ASP A 254 -17.63 -3.39 -4.82
C ASP A 254 -18.98 -2.76 -5.23
N ARG A 255 -20.08 -3.53 -5.24
CA ARG A 255 -21.36 -3.09 -5.83
C ARG A 255 -22.47 -2.92 -4.80
N PRO A 256 -23.20 -1.79 -4.79
CA PRO A 256 -24.41 -1.65 -3.99
C PRO A 256 -25.53 -2.53 -4.59
N VAL A 257 -26.22 -3.27 -3.74
CA VAL A 257 -27.33 -4.17 -4.12
C VAL A 257 -28.66 -3.81 -3.48
N ALA A 258 -28.64 -3.06 -2.37
CA ALA A 258 -29.84 -2.51 -1.76
C ALA A 258 -29.54 -1.19 -1.03
N TYR A 259 -30.55 -0.34 -0.95
CA TYR A 259 -30.50 0.92 -0.23
C TYR A 259 -31.77 1.08 0.62
N PHE A 260 -31.57 1.41 1.89
CA PHE A 260 -32.63 1.58 2.89
C PHE A 260 -32.59 3.02 3.39
N LEU A 261 -33.72 3.72 3.20
CA LEU A 261 -33.89 5.10 3.65
C LEU A 261 -33.94 5.19 5.18
N PRO A 262 -33.56 6.35 5.76
CA PRO A 262 -33.74 6.64 7.17
C PRO A 262 -35.15 6.31 7.66
N ASN A 263 -35.24 5.49 8.68
CA ASN A 263 -36.50 5.18 9.35
C ASN A 263 -36.35 5.31 10.88
N GLY A 264 -37.46 5.25 11.61
CA GLY A 264 -37.44 5.33 13.07
C GLY A 264 -36.96 4.05 13.78
N GLN A 265 -36.53 3.02 13.05
CA GLN A 265 -36.14 1.73 13.60
C GLN A 265 -34.62 1.62 13.70
N SER A 266 -34.15 0.96 14.76
CA SER A 266 -32.72 0.66 14.94
C SER A 266 -32.30 -0.65 14.27
N ARG A 267 -33.25 -1.45 13.80
CA ARG A 267 -33.01 -2.76 13.20
C ARG A 267 -33.55 -2.83 11.79
N GLY A 268 -32.85 -3.57 10.94
CA GLY A 268 -33.29 -3.88 9.60
C GLY A 268 -32.84 -5.27 9.17
N HIS A 269 -33.33 -5.67 8.01
CA HIS A 269 -33.03 -6.96 7.41
C HIS A 269 -32.92 -6.83 5.88
N TYR A 270 -32.12 -7.70 5.28
CA TYR A 270 -31.94 -7.80 3.84
C TYR A 270 -31.91 -9.27 3.46
N ARG A 271 -32.78 -9.66 2.52
CA ARG A 271 -32.78 -11.00 1.97
C ARG A 271 -31.58 -11.17 1.03
N LEU A 272 -30.72 -12.13 1.35
CA LEU A 272 -29.58 -12.53 0.54
C LEU A 272 -30.02 -12.91 -0.88
N GLN A 273 -29.34 -12.37 -1.88
CA GLN A 273 -29.67 -12.55 -3.30
C GLN A 273 -28.68 -13.44 -4.07
N GLY A 274 -27.61 -13.89 -3.42
CA GLY A 274 -26.57 -14.72 -4.04
C GLY A 274 -25.38 -14.92 -3.10
N ASN A 275 -24.35 -15.59 -3.61
CA ASN A 275 -23.10 -15.76 -2.87
C ASN A 275 -22.29 -14.44 -2.85
N GLY A 276 -21.23 -14.41 -2.04
CA GLY A 276 -20.22 -13.36 -2.04
C GLY A 276 -20.12 -12.56 -0.72
N PRO A 277 -19.15 -11.64 -0.63
CA PRO A 277 -18.91 -10.85 0.56
C PRO A 277 -19.96 -9.75 0.69
N HIS A 278 -20.96 -9.97 1.55
CA HIS A 278 -22.01 -8.97 1.82
C HIS A 278 -21.61 -8.09 3.00
N TRP A 279 -21.58 -6.77 2.80
CA TRP A 279 -21.22 -5.81 3.85
C TRP A 279 -22.08 -4.56 3.78
N LEU A 280 -22.10 -3.79 4.86
CA LEU A 280 -22.98 -2.64 5.01
C LEU A 280 -22.18 -1.35 5.18
N LEU A 281 -22.68 -0.28 4.56
CA LEU A 281 -22.35 1.10 4.89
C LEU A 281 -23.58 1.74 5.52
N ALA A 282 -23.46 2.24 6.74
CA ALA A 282 -24.52 2.99 7.42
C ALA A 282 -24.10 4.45 7.60
N LYS A 283 -25.05 5.39 7.50
CA LYS A 283 -24.79 6.82 7.69
C LYS A 283 -25.91 7.53 8.41
N ARG A 284 -25.55 8.54 9.21
CA ARG A 284 -26.47 9.42 9.95
C ARG A 284 -25.85 10.80 10.13
N GLY A 285 -26.29 11.75 9.30
CA GLY A 285 -25.67 13.07 9.24
C GLY A 285 -24.21 12.97 8.81
N LEU A 286 -23.29 13.36 9.70
CA LEU A 286 -21.83 13.27 9.49
C LEU A 286 -21.21 11.98 10.03
N ALA A 287 -21.95 11.19 10.81
CA ALA A 287 -21.48 9.90 11.31
C ALA A 287 -21.72 8.81 10.27
N TRP A 288 -20.80 7.87 10.12
CA TRP A 288 -20.95 6.72 9.23
C TRP A 288 -20.13 5.54 9.73
N ALA A 289 -20.49 4.34 9.28
CA ALA A 289 -19.83 3.11 9.67
C ALA A 289 -19.83 2.08 8.53
N VAL A 290 -18.84 1.20 8.55
CA VAL A 290 -18.64 0.13 7.57
C VAL A 290 -18.46 -1.18 8.33
N SER A 291 -19.19 -2.22 7.96
CA SER A 291 -18.98 -3.56 8.50
C SER A 291 -17.92 -4.32 7.69
N SER A 292 -17.22 -5.24 8.33
CA SER A 292 -16.61 -6.36 7.62
C SER A 292 -17.69 -7.24 6.95
N PRO A 293 -17.34 -8.06 5.93
CA PRO A 293 -18.36 -8.78 5.17
C PRO A 293 -18.79 -10.06 5.88
N ILE A 294 -20.04 -10.48 5.70
CA ILE A 294 -20.43 -11.88 5.87
C ILE A 294 -20.18 -12.59 4.53
N TRP A 295 -19.42 -13.68 4.54
CA TRP A 295 -19.02 -14.40 3.34
C TRP A 295 -20.05 -15.46 2.98
N VAL A 296 -21.00 -15.12 2.10
CA VAL A 296 -22.07 -16.03 1.69
C VAL A 296 -21.56 -17.03 0.67
N GLN A 297 -21.62 -18.34 0.96
CA GLN A 297 -21.10 -19.41 0.09
C GLN A 297 -22.06 -20.59 -0.08
N ASN A 298 -23.24 -20.49 0.50
CA ASN A 298 -24.22 -21.57 0.66
C ASN A 298 -25.46 -21.41 -0.25
N GLN A 299 -25.53 -20.37 -1.08
CA GLN A 299 -26.64 -20.21 -2.00
C GLN A 299 -26.45 -21.10 -3.23
N PRO A 300 -27.51 -21.77 -3.72
CA PRO A 300 -27.42 -22.57 -4.94
C PRO A 300 -26.95 -21.73 -6.12
N ALA A 301 -25.79 -22.07 -6.66
CA ALA A 301 -25.27 -21.48 -7.89
C ALA A 301 -25.37 -22.52 -9.00
N ASP A 302 -25.86 -22.11 -10.18
CA ASP A 302 -25.75 -22.91 -11.39
C ASP A 302 -24.36 -22.71 -11.99
N ALA A 303 -23.34 -23.25 -11.32
CA ALA A 303 -21.94 -23.12 -11.71
C ALA A 303 -21.71 -23.71 -13.11
N ALA A 304 -22.43 -24.78 -13.48
CA ALA A 304 -22.33 -25.37 -14.80
C ALA A 304 -22.79 -24.39 -15.90
N ALA A 305 -23.97 -23.78 -15.76
CA ALA A 305 -24.43 -22.77 -16.70
C ALA A 305 -23.59 -21.48 -16.64
N GLY A 306 -23.10 -21.10 -15.47
CA GLY A 306 -22.16 -20.00 -15.28
C GLY A 306 -20.86 -20.19 -16.08
N ARG A 307 -20.20 -21.34 -15.91
CA ARG A 307 -19.00 -21.74 -16.65
C ARG A 307 -19.25 -21.77 -18.16
N ALA A 308 -20.37 -22.35 -18.60
CA ALA A 308 -20.73 -22.40 -20.01
C ALA A 308 -20.93 -21.00 -20.62
N ARG A 309 -21.59 -20.08 -19.90
CA ARG A 309 -21.73 -18.68 -20.33
C ARG A 309 -20.39 -17.96 -20.39
N LEU A 310 -19.57 -18.12 -19.36
CA LEU A 310 -18.25 -17.48 -19.31
C LEU A 310 -17.32 -17.97 -20.42
N ALA A 311 -17.37 -19.27 -20.75
CA ALA A 311 -16.61 -19.85 -21.85
C ALA A 311 -16.99 -19.29 -23.24
N GLN A 312 -18.22 -18.78 -23.39
CA GLN A 312 -18.69 -18.13 -24.62
C GLN A 312 -18.30 -16.64 -24.69
N GLU A 313 -17.86 -16.04 -23.58
CA GLU A 313 -17.55 -14.62 -23.48
C GLU A 313 -16.15 -14.31 -24.03
N ARG A 314 -16.08 -14.03 -25.34
CA ARG A 314 -14.82 -13.73 -26.02
C ARG A 314 -14.15 -12.45 -25.54
N SER A 315 -14.89 -11.50 -24.98
CA SER A 315 -14.31 -10.24 -24.50
C SER A 315 -13.35 -10.43 -23.33
N LEU A 316 -13.45 -11.54 -22.58
CA LEU A 316 -12.58 -11.84 -21.45
C LEU A 316 -11.20 -12.37 -21.84
N LEU A 317 -11.06 -12.96 -23.03
CA LEU A 317 -9.85 -13.65 -23.45
C LEU A 317 -8.60 -12.75 -23.33
N PRO A 318 -8.59 -11.49 -23.79
CA PRO A 318 -7.41 -10.63 -23.66
C PRO A 318 -6.96 -10.42 -22.21
N ALA A 319 -7.91 -10.21 -21.28
CA ALA A 319 -7.61 -9.99 -19.86
C ALA A 319 -7.13 -11.28 -19.19
N LEU A 320 -7.79 -12.40 -19.48
CA LEU A 320 -7.42 -13.72 -18.96
C LEU A 320 -6.03 -14.16 -19.42
N ASP A 321 -5.77 -14.06 -20.72
CA ASP A 321 -4.48 -14.40 -21.31
C ASP A 321 -3.38 -13.45 -20.82
N GLY A 322 -3.69 -12.17 -20.67
CA GLY A 322 -2.79 -11.17 -20.11
C GLY A 322 -2.32 -11.49 -18.69
N LEU A 323 -3.23 -11.97 -17.82
CA LEU A 323 -2.88 -12.42 -16.48
C LEU A 323 -2.12 -13.75 -16.51
N ARG A 324 -2.61 -14.75 -17.28
CA ARG A 324 -1.95 -16.07 -17.40
C ARG A 324 -0.50 -15.94 -17.84
N ARG A 325 -0.21 -15.16 -18.89
CA ARG A 325 1.17 -14.91 -19.35
C ARG A 325 2.07 -14.36 -18.24
N ARG A 326 1.57 -13.48 -17.39
CA ARG A 326 2.34 -12.92 -16.25
C ARG A 326 2.59 -13.98 -15.18
N LEU A 327 1.57 -14.79 -14.87
CA LEU A 327 1.69 -15.89 -13.91
C LEU A 327 2.66 -16.97 -14.41
N ASP A 328 2.61 -17.31 -15.70
CA ASP A 328 3.53 -18.26 -16.32
C ASP A 328 4.97 -17.73 -16.33
N ALA A 329 5.16 -16.43 -16.60
CA ALA A 329 6.47 -15.78 -16.50
C ALA A 329 7.01 -15.78 -15.06
N LEU A 330 6.17 -15.48 -14.06
CA LEU A 330 6.51 -15.61 -12.64
C LEU A 330 6.88 -17.07 -12.31
N GLN A 331 6.10 -18.04 -12.77
CA GLN A 331 6.30 -19.46 -12.53
C GLN A 331 7.60 -19.99 -13.16
N ALA A 332 7.95 -19.54 -14.36
CA ALA A 332 9.22 -19.84 -15.02
C ALA A 332 10.42 -19.28 -14.24
N ARG A 333 10.24 -18.17 -13.53
CA ARG A 333 11.23 -17.54 -12.65
C ARG A 333 11.16 -18.01 -11.20
N ARG A 334 10.57 -19.18 -10.93
CA ARG A 334 10.50 -19.75 -9.57
C ARG A 334 11.84 -19.79 -8.82
N PRO A 335 12.99 -20.11 -9.45
CA PRO A 335 14.29 -20.07 -8.76
C PRO A 335 14.69 -18.68 -8.25
N ASP A 336 14.13 -17.61 -8.83
CA ASP A 336 14.44 -16.23 -8.46
C ASP A 336 13.56 -15.70 -7.31
N TRP A 337 12.49 -16.42 -6.95
CA TRP A 337 11.52 -15.95 -5.94
C TRP A 337 12.15 -15.70 -4.58
N GLU A 338 13.14 -16.51 -4.19
CA GLU A 338 13.84 -16.38 -2.91
C GLU A 338 14.70 -15.10 -2.82
N ARG A 339 14.99 -14.46 -3.95
CA ARG A 339 15.72 -13.19 -4.01
C ARG A 339 14.81 -11.98 -3.85
N SER A 340 13.50 -12.14 -4.08
CA SER A 340 12.54 -11.05 -3.96
C SER A 340 12.28 -10.71 -2.49
N ALA A 341 12.08 -9.42 -2.20
CA ALA A 341 11.61 -8.99 -0.89
C ALA A 341 10.12 -9.31 -0.66
N LEU A 342 9.38 -9.68 -1.73
CA LEU A 342 7.95 -9.98 -1.68
C LEU A 342 7.68 -11.47 -1.46
N PRO A 343 6.56 -11.85 -0.82
CA PRO A 343 6.16 -13.24 -0.63
C PRO A 343 5.55 -13.82 -1.91
N VAL A 344 6.35 -13.95 -2.97
CA VAL A 344 5.92 -14.31 -4.34
C VAL A 344 5.05 -15.57 -4.35
N ALA A 345 5.41 -16.60 -3.58
CA ALA A 345 4.63 -17.84 -3.51
C ALA A 345 3.21 -17.63 -2.95
N GLY A 346 3.05 -16.72 -1.98
CA GLY A 346 1.74 -16.35 -1.43
C GLY A 346 0.88 -15.63 -2.46
N TYR A 347 1.48 -14.67 -3.18
CA TYR A 347 0.82 -13.99 -4.29
C TYR A 347 0.42 -14.94 -5.42
N MET A 348 1.31 -15.84 -5.83
CA MET A 348 1.03 -16.80 -6.90
C MET A 348 -0.19 -17.66 -6.57
N ARG A 349 -0.28 -18.20 -5.35
CA ARG A 349 -1.46 -18.96 -4.91
C ARG A 349 -2.72 -18.11 -4.95
N TRP A 350 -2.65 -16.87 -4.47
CA TRP A 350 -3.80 -15.97 -4.46
C TRP A 350 -4.27 -15.61 -5.88
N LEU A 351 -3.35 -15.20 -6.76
CA LEU A 351 -3.65 -14.78 -8.13
C LEU A 351 -4.16 -15.95 -8.99
N GLN A 352 -3.60 -17.16 -8.83
CA GLN A 352 -4.08 -18.35 -9.52
C GLN A 352 -5.52 -18.71 -9.13
N ALA A 353 -5.89 -18.54 -7.87
CA ALA A 353 -7.26 -18.79 -7.39
C ALA A 353 -8.29 -17.80 -7.96
N LEU A 354 -7.85 -16.68 -8.54
CA LEU A 354 -8.72 -15.68 -9.18
C LEU A 354 -9.06 -16.01 -10.63
N LEU A 355 -8.36 -16.97 -11.25
CA LEU A 355 -8.67 -17.40 -12.60
C LEU A 355 -10.01 -18.15 -12.63
N PRO A 356 -10.90 -17.91 -13.62
CA PRO A 356 -12.24 -18.49 -13.60
C PRO A 356 -12.33 -20.02 -13.63
N ASP A 357 -11.33 -20.67 -14.20
CA ASP A 357 -11.15 -22.13 -14.19
C ASP A 357 -10.83 -22.67 -12.79
N ALA A 358 -10.27 -21.85 -11.89
CA ALA A 358 -9.99 -22.20 -10.50
C ALA A 358 -11.13 -21.87 -9.53
N TRP A 359 -12.20 -21.19 -9.97
CA TRP A 359 -13.29 -20.80 -9.08
C TRP A 359 -14.06 -22.04 -8.58
N PRO A 360 -14.29 -22.16 -7.26
CA PRO A 360 -15.15 -23.21 -6.71
C PRO A 360 -16.61 -23.03 -7.16
N ASP A 361 -17.43 -24.07 -7.08
CA ASP A 361 -18.86 -23.99 -7.44
C ASP A 361 -19.66 -23.04 -6.52
N THR A 362 -19.11 -22.73 -5.35
CA THR A 362 -19.64 -21.74 -4.40
C THR A 362 -19.17 -20.32 -4.66
N ASP A 363 -18.33 -20.07 -5.68
CA ASP A 363 -17.91 -18.71 -6.01
C ASP A 363 -19.10 -17.87 -6.50
N TRP A 364 -19.15 -16.63 -6.05
CA TRP A 364 -20.24 -15.72 -6.36
C TRP A 364 -20.21 -15.16 -7.78
N GLY A 365 -19.15 -15.42 -8.53
CA GLY A 365 -19.14 -15.22 -9.97
C GLY A 365 -20.13 -16.09 -10.73
N TRP A 366 -20.68 -17.14 -10.09
CA TRP A 366 -21.68 -18.02 -10.70
C TRP A 366 -23.13 -17.58 -10.47
N ASP A 367 -23.37 -16.52 -9.68
CA ASP A 367 -24.72 -16.05 -9.37
C ASP A 367 -25.50 -15.70 -10.67
N PRO A 368 -26.66 -16.33 -10.94
CA PRO A 368 -27.39 -16.16 -12.20
C PRO A 368 -27.95 -14.75 -12.41
N GLY A 369 -28.19 -14.00 -11.33
CA GLY A 369 -28.64 -12.60 -11.36
C GLY A 369 -27.51 -11.59 -11.61
N ARG A 370 -26.25 -12.03 -11.66
CA ARG A 370 -25.09 -11.15 -11.89
C ARG A 370 -24.57 -11.30 -13.32
N ASN A 371 -23.98 -10.22 -13.83
CA ASN A 371 -23.14 -10.29 -15.01
C ASN A 371 -21.77 -10.91 -14.63
N ALA A 372 -21.69 -12.24 -14.69
CA ALA A 372 -20.47 -13.02 -14.39
C ALA A 372 -19.25 -12.54 -15.18
N ALA A 373 -19.45 -12.15 -16.45
CA ALA A 373 -18.40 -11.61 -17.29
C ALA A 373 -17.86 -10.27 -16.77
N ALA A 374 -18.74 -9.35 -16.37
CA ALA A 374 -18.32 -8.07 -15.80
C ALA A 374 -17.54 -8.25 -14.49
N LEU A 375 -17.90 -9.24 -13.67
CA LEU A 375 -17.13 -9.57 -12.47
C LEU A 375 -15.75 -10.15 -12.83
N ALA A 376 -15.71 -11.13 -13.75
CA ALA A 376 -14.46 -11.74 -14.19
C ALA A 376 -13.49 -10.68 -14.72
N HIS A 377 -13.96 -9.76 -15.56
CA HIS A 377 -13.17 -8.62 -16.05
C HIS A 377 -12.57 -7.80 -14.91
N ALA A 378 -13.40 -7.35 -13.96
CA ALA A 378 -12.94 -6.53 -12.84
C ALA A 378 -11.88 -7.25 -11.97
N ARG A 379 -12.09 -8.55 -11.68
CA ARG A 379 -11.12 -9.37 -10.94
C ARG A 379 -9.81 -9.55 -11.69
N LEU A 380 -9.88 -9.88 -12.99
CA LEU A 380 -8.69 -10.11 -13.82
C LEU A 380 -7.86 -8.82 -13.98
N GLU A 381 -8.52 -7.67 -14.13
CA GLU A 381 -7.87 -6.37 -14.16
C GLU A 381 -7.16 -6.07 -12.82
N ALA A 382 -7.88 -6.19 -11.71
CA ALA A 382 -7.34 -5.94 -10.37
C ALA A 382 -6.17 -6.89 -10.03
N ALA A 383 -6.24 -8.16 -10.45
CA ALA A 383 -5.17 -9.15 -10.31
C ALA A 383 -3.96 -8.83 -11.20
N THR A 384 -4.17 -8.36 -12.43
CA THR A 384 -3.10 -7.95 -13.35
C THR A 384 -2.28 -6.78 -12.81
N GLN A 385 -2.95 -5.84 -12.16
CA GLN A 385 -2.32 -4.70 -11.48
C GLN A 385 -1.45 -5.13 -10.28
N ILE A 386 -1.66 -6.33 -9.70
CA ILE A 386 -0.79 -6.92 -8.66
C ILE A 386 0.33 -7.75 -9.31
N ALA A 387 0.00 -8.58 -10.30
CA ALA A 387 0.95 -9.48 -10.96
C ALA A 387 2.08 -8.74 -11.68
N THR A 388 1.79 -7.58 -12.28
CA THR A 388 2.76 -6.78 -13.05
C THR A 388 3.92 -6.26 -12.18
N PRO A 389 3.69 -5.49 -11.09
CA PRO A 389 4.78 -5.04 -10.23
C PRO A 389 5.47 -6.20 -9.49
N LEU A 390 4.75 -7.29 -9.20
CA LEU A 390 5.37 -8.50 -8.63
C LEU A 390 6.37 -9.14 -9.60
N LEU A 391 6.04 -9.27 -10.88
CA LEU A 391 6.95 -9.78 -11.91
C LEU A 391 8.14 -8.85 -12.10
N ALA A 392 7.92 -7.53 -12.09
CA ALA A 392 8.99 -6.54 -12.15
C ALA A 392 9.98 -6.72 -11.00
N GLU A 393 9.47 -6.89 -9.78
CA GLU A 393 10.30 -7.12 -8.60
C GLU A 393 11.12 -8.42 -8.70
N VAL A 394 10.54 -9.53 -9.16
CA VAL A 394 11.27 -10.79 -9.33
C VAL A 394 12.40 -10.65 -10.37
N ILE A 395 12.13 -9.98 -11.49
CA ILE A 395 13.14 -9.70 -12.51
C ILE A 395 14.26 -8.83 -11.95
N ARG A 396 13.90 -7.78 -11.19
CA ARG A 396 14.86 -6.90 -10.53
C ARG A 396 15.74 -7.67 -9.56
N ALA A 397 15.15 -8.42 -8.64
CA ALA A 397 15.87 -9.22 -7.66
C ALA A 397 16.80 -10.27 -8.30
N ALA A 398 16.40 -10.87 -9.42
CA ALA A 398 17.23 -11.81 -10.17
C ALA A 398 18.45 -11.13 -10.81
N ALA A 399 18.26 -9.91 -11.33
CA ALA A 399 19.28 -9.16 -12.03
C ALA A 399 20.35 -8.56 -11.10
N VAL A 400 20.12 -8.43 -9.78
CA VAL A 400 21.08 -7.92 -8.76
C VAL A 400 22.26 -8.88 -8.49
N THR A 401 22.77 -9.58 -9.51
CA THR A 401 24.11 -10.17 -9.43
C THR A 401 25.14 -9.03 -9.55
N PRO A 402 25.98 -8.75 -8.53
CA PRO A 402 26.98 -7.71 -8.62
C PRO A 402 27.97 -8.06 -9.73
N GLN A 403 28.03 -7.25 -10.77
CA GLN A 403 29.16 -7.26 -11.69
C GLN A 403 30.16 -6.22 -11.16
N PRO A 404 31.37 -6.62 -10.73
CA PRO A 404 32.30 -5.75 -10.01
C PRO A 404 32.73 -4.48 -10.79
N ASP A 405 32.44 -4.41 -12.10
CA ASP A 405 32.82 -3.31 -12.98
C ASP A 405 31.64 -2.67 -13.73
N ALA A 406 30.38 -2.95 -13.38
CA ALA A 406 29.23 -2.37 -14.08
C ALA A 406 28.93 -0.95 -13.56
N PRO A 407 29.20 0.14 -14.32
CA PRO A 407 29.07 1.50 -13.83
C PRO A 407 27.91 2.20 -14.56
N ALA A 408 26.70 2.12 -14.02
CA ALA A 408 25.49 2.83 -14.48
C ALA A 408 24.21 2.28 -13.84
N PRO A 409 23.12 3.08 -13.79
CA PRO A 409 21.77 2.55 -13.69
C PRO A 409 21.46 1.58 -14.83
N ARG A 410 20.88 0.41 -14.58
CA ARG A 410 20.46 -0.55 -15.62
C ARG A 410 18.94 -0.70 -15.68
N ALA A 411 18.45 -1.06 -16.85
CA ALA A 411 17.08 -1.49 -17.10
C ALA A 411 17.11 -2.89 -17.72
N VAL A 412 16.16 -3.74 -17.36
CA VAL A 412 15.98 -5.08 -17.92
C VAL A 412 14.67 -5.09 -18.68
N ILE A 413 14.75 -5.47 -19.95
CA ILE A 413 13.60 -5.68 -20.81
C ILE A 413 13.37 -7.19 -20.86
N ALA A 414 12.21 -7.66 -20.39
CA ALA A 414 11.87 -9.08 -20.36
C ALA A 414 10.67 -9.39 -21.26
N ALA A 415 10.79 -10.45 -22.07
CA ALA A 415 9.69 -11.02 -22.84
C ALA A 415 9.10 -12.26 -22.16
N GLY A 416 7.81 -12.49 -22.41
CA GLY A 416 7.13 -13.75 -22.09
C GLY A 416 7.58 -14.93 -22.98
N GLN A 417 7.04 -16.13 -22.73
CA GLN A 417 7.45 -17.36 -23.44
C GLN A 417 7.26 -17.33 -24.95
N GLU A 418 6.30 -16.56 -25.45
CA GLU A 418 6.04 -16.40 -26.89
C GLU A 418 7.00 -15.40 -27.56
N GLY A 419 7.84 -14.73 -26.76
CA GLY A 419 8.68 -13.64 -27.20
C GLY A 419 8.01 -12.27 -27.18
N ALA A 420 8.82 -11.24 -27.43
CA ALA A 420 8.35 -9.88 -27.71
C ALA A 420 8.46 -9.64 -29.22
N PRO A 421 7.38 -9.21 -29.90
CA PRO A 421 7.55 -8.63 -31.22
C PRO A 421 8.45 -7.40 -31.11
N GLY A 422 9.28 -7.16 -32.13
CA GLY A 422 10.07 -5.94 -32.20
C GLY A 422 9.16 -4.71 -32.25
N GLY A 423 9.64 -3.58 -31.75
CA GLY A 423 8.85 -2.35 -31.72
C GLY A 423 9.38 -1.29 -30.76
N LEU A 424 8.58 -0.24 -30.57
CA LEU A 424 8.90 0.84 -29.66
C LEU A 424 8.48 0.50 -28.23
N ILE A 425 9.39 0.75 -27.31
CA ILE A 425 9.17 0.64 -25.87
C ILE A 425 9.37 2.00 -25.24
N GLN A 426 8.44 2.35 -24.37
CA GLN A 426 8.54 3.53 -23.52
C GLN A 426 8.67 3.11 -22.06
N PHE A 427 9.62 3.72 -21.36
CA PHE A 427 9.84 3.51 -19.94
C PHE A 427 10.40 4.78 -19.29
N SER A 428 10.66 4.72 -17.98
CA SER A 428 11.37 5.77 -17.28
C SER A 428 12.56 5.22 -16.52
N VAL A 429 13.58 6.04 -16.35
CA VAL A 429 14.76 5.72 -15.54
C VAL A 429 15.07 6.86 -14.60
N ASP A 430 15.27 6.53 -13.33
CA ASP A 430 15.80 7.42 -12.31
C ASP A 430 17.34 7.35 -12.29
N VAL A 431 18.01 8.49 -12.44
CA VAL A 431 19.47 8.61 -12.54
C VAL A 431 20.02 9.70 -11.61
N PRO A 432 21.33 9.68 -11.27
CA PRO A 432 21.95 10.73 -10.47
C PRO A 432 21.65 12.15 -10.95
N ARG A 433 21.53 13.10 -10.00
CA ARG A 433 21.10 14.48 -10.30
C ARG A 433 22.07 15.26 -11.18
N ASP A 434 23.35 14.93 -11.11
CA ASP A 434 24.40 15.55 -11.90
C ASP A 434 24.35 15.14 -13.38
N TRP A 435 23.57 14.11 -13.74
CA TRP A 435 23.43 13.68 -15.13
C TRP A 435 22.55 14.67 -15.91
N ALA A 436 23.17 15.38 -16.85
CA ALA A 436 22.48 16.34 -17.73
C ALA A 436 21.68 15.65 -18.86
N ALA A 437 22.14 14.47 -19.30
CA ALA A 437 21.49 13.65 -20.31
C ALA A 437 21.96 12.19 -20.17
N ILE A 438 21.22 11.26 -20.78
CA ILE A 438 21.53 9.82 -20.73
C ILE A 438 21.79 9.21 -22.11
N ARG A 439 22.45 8.05 -22.12
CA ARG A 439 22.63 7.15 -23.26
C ARG A 439 22.33 5.71 -22.85
N LEU A 440 21.74 4.94 -23.76
CA LEU A 440 21.47 3.51 -23.57
C LEU A 440 22.51 2.66 -24.29
N TYR A 441 22.91 1.54 -23.68
CA TYR A 441 23.83 0.54 -24.24
C TYR A 441 23.29 -0.86 -23.99
N ASP A 442 23.60 -1.80 -24.87
CA ASP A 442 23.36 -3.21 -24.59
C ASP A 442 24.48 -3.86 -23.77
N GLU A 443 24.34 -5.17 -23.52
CA GLU A 443 25.29 -6.01 -22.79
C GLU A 443 26.69 -6.08 -23.42
N SER A 444 26.81 -5.79 -24.72
CA SER A 444 28.13 -5.71 -25.38
C SER A 444 28.78 -4.33 -25.24
N GLY A 445 28.08 -3.36 -24.64
CA GLY A 445 28.48 -1.96 -24.59
C GLY A 445 28.19 -1.22 -25.90
N THR A 446 27.34 -1.75 -26.79
CA THR A 446 26.97 -1.08 -28.03
C THR A 446 25.86 -0.06 -27.76
N PRO A 447 25.98 1.20 -28.22
CA PRO A 447 24.94 2.22 -28.06
C PRO A 447 23.63 1.79 -28.73
N LEU A 448 22.51 2.01 -28.04
CA LEU A 448 21.17 1.71 -28.56
C LEU A 448 20.46 2.98 -29.05
N PRO A 449 19.74 2.94 -30.18
CA PRO A 449 18.88 4.04 -30.61
C PRO A 449 17.78 4.33 -29.58
N HIS A 450 17.70 5.59 -29.13
CA HIS A 450 16.68 6.02 -28.17
C HIS A 450 16.44 7.52 -28.25
N LEU A 451 15.26 7.93 -27.77
CA LEU A 451 14.94 9.28 -27.37
C LEU A 451 14.81 9.30 -25.84
N ALA A 452 15.58 10.17 -25.18
CA ALA A 452 15.45 10.41 -23.75
C ALA A 452 15.13 11.87 -23.51
N GLN A 453 14.10 12.13 -22.72
CA GLN A 453 13.73 13.48 -22.29
C GLN A 453 13.72 13.53 -20.76
N PRO A 454 14.29 14.56 -20.13
CA PRO A 454 14.09 14.78 -18.70
C PRO A 454 12.59 14.88 -18.44
N GLY A 455 12.10 14.20 -17.40
CA GLY A 455 10.73 14.39 -16.94
C GLY A 455 10.54 15.80 -16.41
N ASP A 456 9.44 16.44 -16.76
CA ASP A 456 9.10 17.77 -16.27
C ASP A 456 8.59 17.70 -14.81
N GLY A 457 9.03 18.65 -13.98
CA GLY A 457 8.50 18.92 -12.64
C GLY A 457 9.46 18.66 -11.47
N PRO A 458 9.35 19.41 -10.36
CA PRO A 458 10.10 19.14 -9.15
C PRO A 458 9.64 17.80 -8.55
N ARG A 459 10.57 16.86 -8.40
CA ARG A 459 10.39 15.61 -7.63
C ARG A 459 10.81 15.77 -6.17
N ASP A 460 11.20 16.97 -5.77
CA ASP A 460 11.78 17.22 -4.46
C ASP A 460 10.66 17.16 -3.42
N PRO A 461 10.60 16.09 -2.59
CA PRO A 461 9.44 15.82 -1.76
C PRO A 461 9.28 16.86 -0.66
N ILE A 462 10.38 17.52 -0.28
CA ILE A 462 10.41 18.53 0.76
C ILE A 462 11.30 19.69 0.29
N ASP A 463 10.68 20.84 0.10
CA ASP A 463 11.33 22.14 -0.04
C ASP A 463 10.58 23.13 0.87
N SER A 464 10.95 23.15 2.16
CA SER A 464 10.14 23.86 3.16
C SER A 464 10.91 24.39 4.37
N LEU A 465 10.31 25.39 5.02
CA LEU A 465 10.73 25.86 6.34
C LEU A 465 10.26 24.85 7.40
N ARG A 466 11.17 24.48 8.30
CA ARG A 466 10.93 23.54 9.40
C ARG A 466 11.14 24.21 10.74
N THR A 467 10.36 23.77 11.72
CA THR A 467 10.61 24.07 13.14
C THR A 467 11.77 23.23 13.66
N ARG A 468 12.37 23.63 14.79
CA ARG A 468 13.44 22.84 15.43
C ARG A 468 13.00 21.41 15.72
N LEU A 469 11.76 21.24 16.17
CA LEU A 469 11.17 19.94 16.47
C LEU A 469 11.08 19.07 15.20
N GLN A 470 10.59 19.63 14.09
CA GLN A 470 10.50 18.92 12.81
C GLN A 470 11.88 18.62 12.19
N VAL A 471 12.98 19.10 12.76
CA VAL A 471 14.33 18.77 12.28
C VAL A 471 14.92 17.60 13.05
N GLU A 472 14.32 17.21 14.19
CA GLU A 472 14.75 16.05 14.96
C GLU A 472 14.58 14.74 14.17
N GLU A 473 13.57 14.63 13.29
CA GLU A 473 13.40 13.51 12.36
C GLU A 473 14.65 13.30 11.49
N ILE A 474 15.30 14.39 11.06
CA ILE A 474 16.51 14.33 10.22
C ILE A 474 17.68 13.72 11.01
N TYR A 475 17.73 13.86 12.34
CA TYR A 475 18.78 13.23 13.15
C TYR A 475 18.66 11.71 13.08
N VAL A 476 17.42 11.20 13.14
CA VAL A 476 17.13 9.78 13.01
C VAL A 476 17.49 9.29 11.61
N TRP A 477 17.08 10.03 10.56
CA TRP A 477 17.39 9.67 9.18
C TRP A 477 18.90 9.62 8.91
N LEU A 478 19.66 10.59 9.43
CA LEU A 478 21.11 10.60 9.32
C LEU A 478 21.74 9.47 10.13
N ALA A 479 21.25 9.19 11.34
CA ALA A 479 21.73 8.10 12.16
C ALA A 479 21.50 6.72 11.50
N HIS A 480 20.45 6.58 10.68
CA HIS A 480 20.15 5.35 9.94
C HIS A 480 20.77 5.33 8.53
N GLY A 481 21.04 6.51 7.97
CA GLY A 481 21.48 6.67 6.57
C GLY A 481 20.35 6.52 5.55
N GLU A 482 19.09 6.52 5.97
CA GLU A 482 17.92 6.29 5.12
C GLU A 482 16.60 6.91 5.65
N MET A 483 15.61 7.06 4.77
CA MET A 483 14.26 7.58 5.04
C MET A 483 13.26 7.15 3.96
N HIS A 484 12.08 6.62 4.34
CA HIS A 484 10.93 6.32 3.45
C HIS A 484 11.26 5.64 2.11
N GLU A 485 12.15 4.63 2.10
CA GLU A 485 12.70 3.94 0.90
C GLU A 485 13.86 4.62 0.16
N TYR A 486 14.40 5.70 0.71
CA TYR A 486 15.55 6.40 0.17
C TYR A 486 16.76 6.25 1.06
N VAL A 487 17.90 6.06 0.41
CA VAL A 487 19.21 6.22 1.03
C VAL A 487 19.60 7.69 0.96
N LEU A 488 20.13 8.22 2.07
CA LEU A 488 20.63 9.59 2.14
C LEU A 488 22.02 9.68 1.53
N ARG A 489 22.23 10.69 0.69
CA ARG A 489 23.51 11.05 0.05
C ARG A 489 23.72 12.56 0.12
N ASP A 490 24.98 12.96 0.05
CA ASP A 490 25.39 14.35 -0.16
C ASP A 490 24.71 15.36 0.79
N LEU A 491 24.88 15.16 2.10
CA LEU A 491 24.43 16.11 3.12
C LEU A 491 25.23 17.41 3.01
N HIS A 492 24.52 18.51 2.78
CA HIS A 492 25.08 19.85 2.83
C HIS A 492 24.34 20.68 3.88
N VAL A 493 25.08 21.15 4.89
CA VAL A 493 24.55 22.04 5.93
C VAL A 493 25.25 23.39 5.80
N GLN A 494 24.47 24.44 5.57
CA GLN A 494 24.98 25.80 5.42
C GLN A 494 24.25 26.74 6.38
N ARG A 495 25.01 27.49 7.18
CA ARG A 495 24.47 28.56 8.03
C ARG A 495 24.76 29.92 7.43
N GLN A 496 23.75 30.78 7.37
CA GLN A 496 23.86 32.18 6.98
C GLN A 496 23.09 33.05 8.00
N GLY A 497 23.81 33.67 8.93
CA GLY A 497 23.19 34.43 10.02
C GLY A 497 22.32 33.54 10.91
N THR A 498 21.02 33.89 10.99
CA THR A 498 20.00 33.18 11.79
C THR A 498 19.26 32.10 10.98
N THR A 499 19.71 31.81 9.77
CA THR A 499 19.13 30.81 8.87
C THR A 499 20.08 29.63 8.68
N LEU A 500 19.55 28.41 8.85
CA LEU A 500 20.23 27.15 8.57
C LEU A 500 19.56 26.50 7.36
N THR A 501 20.33 26.14 6.35
CA THR A 501 19.88 25.40 5.19
C THR A 501 20.46 24.00 5.23
N ILE A 502 19.59 23.00 5.21
CA ILE A 502 19.92 21.58 5.20
C ILE A 502 19.49 21.05 3.83
N GLN A 503 20.42 20.49 3.08
CA GLN A 503 20.15 19.89 1.79
C GLN A 503 20.66 18.45 1.79
N ILE A 504 19.80 17.52 1.34
CA ILE A 504 20.09 16.09 1.33
C ILE A 504 19.63 15.52 -0.01
N ASP A 505 20.47 14.73 -0.66
CA ASP A 505 20.09 13.95 -1.83
C ASP A 505 19.51 12.62 -1.39
N LEU A 506 18.34 12.29 -1.90
CA LEU A 506 17.64 11.05 -1.66
C LEU A 506 17.76 10.17 -2.90
N TYR A 507 18.19 8.93 -2.71
CA TYR A 507 18.27 7.95 -3.79
C TYR A 507 17.44 6.73 -3.44
N PRO A 508 16.56 6.23 -4.32
CA PRO A 508 15.76 5.05 -4.05
C PRO A 508 16.66 3.87 -3.64
N GLU A 509 16.29 3.17 -2.57
CA GLU A 509 16.95 1.91 -2.14
C GLU A 509 17.00 0.91 -3.31
N GLU A 510 15.99 0.94 -4.18
CA GLU A 510 15.90 0.11 -5.39
C GLU A 510 17.07 0.29 -6.37
N LEU A 511 17.86 1.38 -6.20
CA LEU A 511 19.09 1.57 -6.94
C LEU A 511 20.25 0.65 -6.47
N GLY A 512 20.01 -0.20 -5.46
CA GLY A 512 21.01 -1.09 -4.87
C GLY A 512 22.07 -0.36 -4.05
N LEU A 513 21.85 0.92 -3.74
CA LEU A 513 22.72 1.70 -2.89
C LEU A 513 22.56 1.25 -1.43
N GLN A 514 23.66 1.12 -0.72
CA GLN A 514 23.63 0.81 0.71
C GLN A 514 23.42 2.09 1.53
N ALA A 515 22.61 2.01 2.59
CA ALA A 515 22.55 3.07 3.58
C ALA A 515 23.90 3.27 4.26
N HIS A 516 24.29 4.53 4.50
CA HIS A 516 25.49 4.88 5.27
C HIS A 516 25.09 5.71 6.48
N PRO A 517 24.82 5.05 7.63
CA PRO A 517 24.65 5.71 8.90
C PRO A 517 25.74 6.76 9.18
N ASP A 518 25.34 7.98 9.51
CA ASP A 518 26.23 9.06 9.94
C ASP A 518 25.75 9.71 11.26
N PRO A 519 25.91 8.99 12.40
CA PRO A 519 25.54 9.52 13.70
C PRO A 519 26.37 10.74 14.11
N ALA A 520 27.57 10.93 13.52
CA ALA A 520 28.40 12.10 13.79
C ALA A 520 27.82 13.35 13.12
N ALA A 521 27.37 13.25 11.86
CA ALA A 521 26.62 14.31 11.20
C ALA A 521 25.30 14.62 11.91
N ALA A 522 24.57 13.60 12.38
CA ALA A 522 23.37 13.78 13.19
C ALA A 522 23.65 14.62 14.45
N ALA A 523 24.69 14.25 15.22
CA ALA A 523 25.10 14.98 16.41
C ALA A 523 25.56 16.42 16.11
N ALA A 524 26.31 16.61 15.03
CA ALA A 524 26.76 17.93 14.59
C ALA A 524 25.60 18.84 14.15
N LEU A 525 24.59 18.28 13.47
CA LEU A 525 23.38 19.00 13.09
C LEU A 525 22.55 19.37 14.32
N ALA A 526 22.36 18.43 15.26
CA ALA A 526 21.67 18.69 16.52
C ALA A 526 22.31 19.85 17.30
N ALA A 527 23.65 19.89 17.36
CA ALA A 527 24.37 20.99 18.01
C ALA A 527 24.12 22.36 17.32
N GLN A 528 24.05 22.39 15.99
CA GLN A 528 23.74 23.63 15.25
C GLN A 528 22.28 24.08 15.46
N VAL A 529 21.34 23.13 15.47
CA VAL A 529 19.91 23.41 15.66
C VAL A 529 19.60 23.77 17.10
N ALA A 530 20.46 23.45 18.07
CA ALA A 530 20.31 23.88 19.46
C ALA A 530 20.67 25.37 19.69
N ASP A 531 21.33 26.04 18.73
CA ASP A 531 21.74 27.44 18.88
C ASP A 531 20.51 28.37 19.00
N PRO A 532 20.34 29.11 20.11
CA PRO A 532 19.16 29.95 20.32
C PRO A 532 19.01 31.11 19.31
N GLU A 533 20.08 31.52 18.63
CA GLU A 533 20.03 32.59 17.62
C GLU A 533 19.37 32.14 16.31
N LEU A 534 19.20 30.83 16.10
CA LEU A 534 18.62 30.29 14.89
C LEU A 534 17.09 30.54 14.83
N THR A 535 16.64 31.31 13.85
CA THR A 535 15.22 31.67 13.68
C THR A 535 14.56 30.93 12.54
N GLN A 536 15.33 30.41 11.57
CA GLN A 536 14.81 29.76 10.38
C GLN A 536 15.65 28.52 10.04
N ILE A 537 14.97 27.42 9.71
CA ILE A 537 15.60 26.20 9.21
C ILE A 537 14.93 25.81 7.91
N TYR A 538 15.66 25.83 6.81
CA TYR A 538 15.19 25.38 5.51
C TYR A 538 15.71 23.97 5.25
N VAL A 539 14.83 23.09 4.78
CA VAL A 539 15.17 21.72 4.41
C VAL A 539 14.83 21.51 2.94
N HIS A 540 15.82 21.05 2.19
CA HIS A 540 15.72 20.68 0.78
C HIS A 540 16.08 19.21 0.62
N LEU A 541 15.08 18.36 0.45
CA LEU A 541 15.27 16.96 0.08
C LEU A 541 15.15 16.83 -1.42
N ARG A 542 16.21 16.32 -2.06
CA ARG A 542 16.35 16.34 -3.51
C ARG A 542 16.35 14.93 -4.07
N MET A 543 15.46 14.67 -5.02
CA MET A 543 15.31 13.33 -5.61
C MET A 543 16.13 13.16 -6.89
N PRO A 544 16.41 11.92 -7.35
CA PRO A 544 17.15 11.70 -8.58
C PRO A 544 16.38 12.25 -9.79
N ARG A 545 17.10 12.57 -10.87
CA ARG A 545 16.47 13.01 -12.12
C ARG A 545 15.81 11.82 -12.79
N ARG A 546 14.58 12.01 -13.27
CA ARG A 546 13.87 11.01 -14.08
C ARG A 546 14.00 11.36 -15.55
N PHE A 547 14.30 10.37 -16.38
CA PHE A 547 14.20 10.48 -17.83
C PHE A 547 13.05 9.60 -18.33
N GLY A 548 12.18 10.16 -19.15
CA GLY A 548 11.30 9.38 -20.03
C GLY A 548 12.10 8.90 -21.23
N VAL A 549 12.09 7.60 -21.48
CA VAL A 549 12.89 6.95 -22.52
C VAL A 549 11.97 6.23 -23.49
N VAL A 550 12.17 6.47 -24.78
CA VAL A 550 11.57 5.71 -25.87
C VAL A 550 12.71 5.07 -26.66
N MET A 551 12.67 3.76 -26.86
CA MET A 551 13.67 3.04 -27.65
C MET A 551 13.02 2.01 -28.56
N GLU A 552 13.68 1.68 -29.65
CA GLU A 552 13.30 0.56 -30.51
C GLU A 552 14.01 -0.71 -30.03
N ILE A 553 13.29 -1.83 -29.99
CA ILE A 553 13.88 -3.15 -29.75
C ILE A 553 13.60 -4.08 -30.92
N ASP A 554 14.57 -4.93 -31.21
CA ASP A 554 14.37 -6.08 -32.10
C ASP A 554 13.45 -7.11 -31.46
N ALA A 555 12.86 -7.96 -32.28
CA ALA A 555 12.05 -9.07 -31.79
C ALA A 555 12.89 -9.98 -30.87
N MET A 556 12.36 -10.29 -29.70
CA MET A 556 13.00 -11.16 -28.72
C MET A 556 12.29 -12.52 -28.75
N PRO A 557 12.82 -13.55 -29.44
CA PRO A 557 12.14 -14.84 -29.52
C PRO A 557 12.21 -15.59 -28.17
N GLY A 558 11.13 -16.27 -27.81
CA GLY A 558 11.07 -17.08 -26.59
C GLY A 558 11.13 -16.29 -25.28
N ALA A 559 11.33 -17.00 -24.16
CA ALA A 559 11.48 -16.41 -22.83
C ALA A 559 12.87 -15.76 -22.64
N THR A 560 13.12 -14.68 -23.37
CA THR A 560 14.40 -13.96 -23.35
C THR A 560 14.29 -12.63 -22.59
N SER A 561 15.42 -12.17 -22.06
CA SER A 561 15.57 -10.83 -21.49
C SER A 561 16.78 -10.15 -22.09
N ARG A 562 16.71 -8.84 -22.25
CA ARG A 562 17.81 -7.97 -22.67
C ARG A 562 18.11 -6.97 -21.57
N THR A 563 19.36 -6.89 -21.15
CA THR A 563 19.82 -5.84 -20.26
C THR A 563 20.22 -4.61 -21.05
N VAL A 564 19.76 -3.45 -20.59
CA VAL A 564 20.08 -2.13 -21.12
C VAL A 564 20.78 -1.35 -20.02
N TYR A 565 21.94 -0.79 -20.32
CA TYR A 565 22.72 0.04 -19.41
C TYR A 565 22.49 1.51 -19.72
N VAL A 566 22.32 2.34 -18.70
CA VAL A 566 22.04 3.78 -18.82
C VAL A 566 23.24 4.57 -18.33
N ARG A 567 23.93 5.31 -19.21
CA ARG A 567 25.16 6.08 -18.86
C ARG A 567 24.93 7.58 -19.03
N PRO A 568 25.75 8.45 -18.39
CA PRO A 568 25.66 9.88 -18.64
C PRO A 568 26.16 10.20 -20.04
N ALA A 569 25.45 11.06 -20.77
CA ALA A 569 25.90 11.52 -22.07
C ALA A 569 27.12 12.46 -21.91
N GLY A 570 28.21 12.19 -22.64
CA GLY A 570 29.37 13.09 -22.71
C GLY A 570 30.67 12.61 -22.06
N GLN A 571 30.72 11.40 -21.48
CA GLN A 571 31.99 10.76 -21.04
C GLN A 571 32.66 9.90 -22.13
N GLU A 572 32.10 9.89 -23.35
CA GLU A 572 32.61 9.06 -24.44
C GLU A 572 33.42 9.90 -25.43
N GLY A 573 34.61 9.40 -25.76
CA GLY A 573 35.45 9.96 -26.81
C GLY A 573 34.65 10.15 -28.11
N LYS A 574 34.72 11.37 -28.63
CA LYS A 574 34.33 11.83 -29.98
C LYS A 574 33.85 10.72 -30.94
N GLN A 575 32.54 10.68 -31.20
CA GLN A 575 31.91 10.91 -32.51
C GLN A 575 30.48 10.32 -32.51
N ALA A 576 29.48 11.16 -32.23
CA ALA A 576 28.17 10.97 -32.83
C ALA A 576 28.17 11.78 -34.14
N THR A 577 28.25 11.10 -35.28
CA THR A 577 28.07 11.71 -36.59
C THR A 577 26.61 12.14 -36.78
N ALA A 578 26.44 13.21 -37.55
CA ALA A 578 25.21 14.00 -37.71
C ALA A 578 24.08 13.31 -38.50
N GLN A 579 23.74 12.06 -38.18
CA GLN A 579 22.74 11.27 -38.93
C GLN A 579 21.55 10.81 -38.07
N GLN A 580 21.10 11.66 -37.12
CA GLN A 580 19.85 11.46 -36.36
C GLN A 580 18.92 12.69 -36.40
N ALA A 581 19.07 13.55 -37.42
CA ALA A 581 18.28 14.78 -37.56
C ALA A 581 16.96 14.63 -38.34
N GLU A 582 16.43 13.41 -38.54
CA GLU A 582 15.21 13.20 -39.34
C GLU A 582 14.10 12.40 -38.63
N LEU A 583 14.05 12.42 -37.30
CA LEU A 583 12.76 12.25 -36.60
C LEU A 583 12.13 13.62 -36.44
N HIS A 584 11.43 14.02 -37.50
CA HIS A 584 10.66 15.25 -37.56
C HIS A 584 9.72 15.38 -36.36
N ARG A 585 9.88 16.52 -35.67
CA ARG A 585 8.90 17.26 -34.87
C ARG A 585 7.47 16.73 -34.97
N LEU A 586 7.06 15.89 -34.03
CA LEU A 586 5.70 15.90 -33.55
C LEU A 586 5.65 16.86 -32.36
N PRO A 587 4.75 17.85 -32.34
CA PRO A 587 4.44 18.54 -31.09
C PRO A 587 3.80 17.50 -30.18
N LEU A 588 4.55 17.02 -29.18
CA LEU A 588 3.99 16.22 -28.10
C LEU A 588 3.28 17.15 -27.12
N ASP A 589 2.16 17.74 -27.56
CA ASP A 589 1.04 17.94 -26.65
C ASP A 589 0.39 16.56 -26.53
N MET A 590 0.90 15.71 -25.63
CA MET A 590 0.31 14.40 -25.39
C MET A 590 -0.51 14.44 -24.10
N PRO A 591 -1.85 14.43 -24.19
CA PRO A 591 -2.74 14.32 -23.04
C PRO A 591 -2.58 12.95 -22.36
N ASP A 592 -2.99 12.86 -21.09
CA ASP A 592 -2.96 11.71 -20.17
C ASP A 592 -3.70 10.42 -20.63
N GLY A 593 -3.51 10.00 -21.87
CA GLY A 593 -3.98 8.75 -22.43
C GLY A 593 -3.03 8.31 -23.54
N TRP A 594 -3.36 7.23 -24.26
CA TRP A 594 -2.63 6.67 -25.40
C TRP A 594 -1.72 5.46 -25.07
N SER A 595 -2.40 4.32 -25.27
CA SER A 595 -1.99 2.93 -25.50
C SER A 595 -1.06 2.27 -24.48
N ARG A 596 -1.68 1.83 -23.37
CA ARG A 596 -1.46 0.45 -22.92
C ARG A 596 -1.94 -0.45 -24.06
N ASP A 597 -1.05 -1.06 -24.83
CA ASP A 597 -1.41 -2.33 -25.46
C ASP A 597 -1.50 -3.35 -24.30
N PRO A 598 -2.70 -3.84 -23.92
CA PRO A 598 -2.82 -4.83 -22.85
C PRO A 598 -2.11 -6.15 -23.23
N ALA A 599 -1.80 -6.34 -24.52
CA ALA A 599 -1.06 -7.46 -25.05
C ALA A 599 0.46 -7.30 -24.98
N ALA A 600 1.01 -6.17 -24.50
CA ALA A 600 2.46 -5.98 -24.39
C ALA A 600 3.07 -7.11 -23.54
N SER A 601 3.65 -8.11 -24.22
CA SER A 601 4.39 -9.23 -23.66
C SER A 601 5.75 -8.80 -23.10
N THR A 602 6.01 -7.50 -23.11
CA THR A 602 7.28 -6.88 -22.77
C THR A 602 7.14 -6.06 -21.51
N LEU A 603 7.96 -6.38 -20.52
CA LEU A 603 8.08 -5.63 -19.28
C LEU A 603 9.44 -4.96 -19.22
N VAL A 604 9.48 -3.65 -18.97
CA VAL A 604 10.71 -2.93 -18.66
C VAL A 604 10.80 -2.73 -17.16
N VAL A 605 11.94 -3.11 -16.60
CA VAL A 605 12.21 -3.05 -15.17
C VAL A 605 13.50 -2.29 -14.96
N GLN A 606 13.47 -1.17 -14.24
CA GLN A 606 14.72 -0.54 -13.78
C GLN A 606 15.32 -1.39 -12.65
N VAL A 607 16.63 -1.63 -12.69
CA VAL A 607 17.33 -2.52 -11.76
C VAL A 607 18.62 -1.87 -11.30
N GLY A 608 18.62 -0.87 -10.42
CA GLY A 608 19.92 -0.28 -10.01
C GLY A 608 20.46 0.61 -11.09
#